data_AF-A0A7T0LM83-F1
#
_entry.id   AF-A0A7T0LM83-F1
#
_cell.length_a   1.000
_cell.length_b   1.000
_cell.length_c   1.000
_cell.angle_alpha   90.00
_cell.angle_beta   90.00
_cell.angle_gamma   90.00
#
_symmetry.space_group_name_H-M   'P 1'
#
loop_
_entity.id
_entity.type
_entity.pdbx_description
1 polymer ?
#
loop_
_entity_poly.entity_id
_entity_poly.type
_entity_poly.pdbx_seq_one_letter_code
_entity_poly.pdbx_strand_id
1 'polypeptide(L)'
;MPRIFEVGKSFFVYEFFKDAQMLQDLLRSEDTAAFDWRSPGEFVARLHEFDCQHISNATLRNPILPYKINLQYMGSRAFKSDSLAGSLKKELLNDSTGTTVHGDLNTRNILVGPDRVIMIDFEHFGICRPVYDLAYVVSELFI
;
A
#
# COMPACT_ATOMS: atom_id res chain seq x y z
N MET A 1 -2.06 -12.40 -1.33
CA MET A 1 -3.05 -11.88 -0.37
C MET A 1 -3.50 -13.00 0.55
N PRO A 2 -3.87 -12.69 1.80
CA PRO A 2 -4.51 -13.62 2.70
C PRO A 2 -5.84 -14.13 2.15
N ARG A 3 -6.15 -15.40 2.41
CA ARG A 3 -7.50 -15.91 2.18
C ARG A 3 -8.44 -15.33 3.24
N ILE A 4 -9.55 -14.73 2.81
CA ILE A 4 -10.62 -14.27 3.70
C ILE A 4 -11.59 -15.44 3.94
N PHE A 5 -11.91 -15.70 5.21
CA PHE A 5 -12.84 -16.73 5.65
C PHE A 5 -14.22 -16.18 6.00
N GLU A 6 -14.26 -15.01 6.64
CA GLU A 6 -15.50 -14.38 7.09
C GLU A 6 -15.39 -12.87 6.97
N VAL A 7 -16.48 -12.21 6.58
CA VAL A 7 -16.60 -10.75 6.57
C VAL A 7 -17.86 -10.38 7.35
N GLY A 8 -17.66 -9.71 8.49
CA GLY A 8 -18.71 -9.08 9.25
C GLY A 8 -18.83 -7.59 8.94
N LYS A 9 -19.76 -6.90 9.61
CA LYS A 9 -19.95 -5.44 9.42
C LYS A 9 -18.73 -4.60 9.83
N SER A 10 -17.95 -5.08 10.80
CA SER A 10 -16.83 -4.35 11.39
C SER A 10 -15.61 -5.24 11.64
N PHE A 11 -15.57 -6.42 11.03
CA PHE A 11 -14.47 -7.36 11.18
C PHE A 11 -14.33 -8.21 9.92
N PHE A 12 -13.15 -8.79 9.75
CA PHE A 12 -12.92 -9.86 8.80
C PHE A 12 -12.01 -10.89 9.46
N VAL A 13 -12.27 -12.16 9.19
CA VAL A 13 -11.44 -13.28 9.61
C VAL A 13 -10.68 -13.76 8.39
N TYR A 14 -9.36 -13.87 8.50
CA TYR A 14 -8.50 -14.24 7.39
C TYR A 14 -7.37 -15.16 7.85
N GLU A 15 -6.67 -15.71 6.87
CA GLU A 15 -5.53 -16.60 7.07
C GLU A 15 -4.50 -16.02 8.04
N PHE A 16 -4.14 -16.81 9.06
CA PHE A 16 -3.08 -16.48 10.00
C PHE A 16 -1.73 -17.03 9.53
N PHE A 17 -0.72 -16.17 9.50
CA PHE A 17 0.62 -16.49 9.02
C PHE A 17 1.59 -16.66 10.18
N LYS A 18 1.55 -17.84 10.83
CA LYS A 18 2.28 -18.12 12.07
C LYS A 18 3.80 -17.85 11.99
N ASP A 19 4.41 -18.24 10.87
CA ASP A 19 5.87 -18.18 10.69
C ASP A 19 6.29 -17.03 9.77
N ALA A 20 5.42 -16.03 9.55
CA ALA A 20 5.75 -14.84 8.80
C ALA A 20 6.15 -13.69 9.73
N GLN A 21 7.08 -12.86 9.26
CA GLN A 21 7.50 -11.62 9.92
C GLN A 21 7.22 -10.41 9.03
N MET A 22 7.17 -9.20 9.60
CA MET A 22 7.08 -7.99 8.79
C MET A 22 8.36 -7.81 7.97
N LEU A 23 8.24 -7.33 6.73
CA LEU A 23 9.40 -6.97 5.90
C LEU A 23 10.26 -5.93 6.61
N GLN A 24 9.66 -5.02 7.37
CA GLN A 24 10.41 -4.06 8.19
C GLN A 24 11.42 -4.73 9.15
N ASP A 25 11.04 -5.83 9.79
CA ASP A 25 11.90 -6.53 10.74
C ASP A 25 13.03 -7.27 10.00
N LEU A 26 12.70 -7.88 8.86
CA LEU A 26 13.69 -8.48 7.98
C LEU A 26 14.71 -7.45 7.46
N LEU A 27 14.25 -6.26 7.04
CA LEU A 27 15.12 -5.19 6.54
C LEU A 27 16.08 -4.62 7.59
N ARG A 28 15.72 -4.73 8.86
CA ARG A 28 16.59 -4.35 10.00
C ARG A 28 17.59 -5.43 10.37
N SER A 29 17.41 -6.65 9.89
CA SER A 29 18.38 -7.73 10.05
C SER A 29 19.50 -7.59 9.01
N GLU A 30 20.67 -8.17 9.29
CA GLU A 30 21.81 -8.12 8.35
C GLU A 30 21.60 -8.98 7.08
N ASP A 31 20.49 -9.72 6.97
CA ASP A 31 20.27 -10.76 5.96
C ASP A 31 19.19 -10.38 4.93
N THR A 32 19.35 -9.22 4.29
CA THR A 32 18.39 -8.69 3.30
C THR A 32 18.73 -9.07 1.86
N ALA A 33 19.97 -9.53 1.60
CA ALA A 33 20.44 -9.86 0.27
C ALA A 33 19.68 -11.03 -0.38
N ALA A 34 19.01 -11.86 0.44
CA ALA A 34 18.22 -13.00 -0.01
C ALA A 34 16.72 -12.70 -0.18
N PHE A 35 16.24 -11.49 0.14
CA PHE A 35 14.81 -11.18 0.02
C PHE A 35 14.36 -11.08 -1.45
N ASP A 36 13.30 -11.80 -1.78
CA ASP A 36 12.71 -11.77 -3.12
C ASP A 36 11.88 -10.50 -3.35
N TRP A 37 12.53 -9.47 -3.90
CA TRP A 37 11.87 -8.23 -4.33
C TRP A 37 10.94 -8.39 -5.54
N ARG A 38 11.05 -9.50 -6.30
CA ARG A 38 10.16 -9.74 -7.45
C ARG A 38 8.73 -9.97 -6.96
N SER A 39 8.55 -10.74 -5.90
CA SER A 39 7.23 -11.05 -5.34
C SER A 39 6.39 -9.80 -4.99
N PRO A 40 6.92 -8.81 -4.23
CA PRO A 40 6.25 -7.53 -4.05
C PRO A 40 5.98 -6.78 -5.34
N GLY A 41 6.96 -6.71 -6.24
CA GLY A 41 6.81 -5.99 -7.52
C GLY A 41 5.68 -6.56 -8.39
N GLU A 42 5.62 -7.88 -8.52
CA GLU A 42 4.53 -8.55 -9.25
C GLU A 42 3.17 -8.34 -8.59
N PHE A 43 3.13 -8.33 -7.25
CA PHE A 43 1.89 -8.03 -6.54
C PHE A 43 1.37 -6.63 -6.87
N VAL A 44 2.25 -5.62 -6.80
CA VAL A 44 1.91 -4.23 -7.11
C VAL A 44 1.46 -4.08 -8.56
N ALA A 45 2.17 -4.71 -9.51
CA ALA A 45 1.79 -4.69 -10.91
C ALA A 45 0.37 -5.27 -11.12
N ARG A 46 0.09 -6.44 -10.56
CA ARG A 46 -1.25 -7.06 -10.63
C ARG A 46 -2.34 -6.20 -9.98
N LEU A 47 -2.02 -5.52 -8.88
CA LEU A 47 -2.96 -4.59 -8.24
C LEU A 47 -3.24 -3.38 -9.12
N HIS A 48 -2.22 -2.83 -9.79
CA HIS A 48 -2.33 -1.67 -10.68
C HIS A 48 -2.97 -2.01 -12.04
N GLU A 49 -3.05 -3.29 -12.40
CA GLU A 49 -3.75 -3.77 -13.60
C GLU A 49 -5.16 -4.30 -13.29
N PHE A 50 -5.55 -4.34 -12.02
CA PHE A 50 -6.79 -4.98 -11.60
C PHE A 50 -8.03 -4.27 -12.16
N ASP A 51 -8.88 -5.02 -12.87
CA ASP A 51 -10.13 -4.50 -13.41
C ASP A 51 -11.17 -4.31 -12.30
N CYS A 52 -11.53 -3.05 -12.08
CA CYS A 52 -12.38 -2.62 -10.98
C CYS A 52 -13.88 -2.77 -11.24
N GLN A 53 -14.29 -3.35 -12.38
CA GLN A 53 -15.71 -3.49 -12.76
C GLN A 53 -16.61 -4.13 -11.69
N HIS A 54 -16.03 -4.96 -10.81
CA HIS A 54 -16.76 -5.64 -9.74
C HIS A 54 -16.59 -5.02 -8.35
N ILE A 55 -15.82 -3.93 -8.24
CA ILE A 55 -15.59 -3.24 -6.97
C ILE A 55 -16.60 -2.09 -6.83
N SER A 56 -17.17 -1.95 -5.63
CA SER A 56 -18.11 -0.86 -5.36
C SER A 56 -17.43 0.52 -5.51
N ASN A 57 -18.15 1.50 -6.03
CA ASN A 57 -17.66 2.88 -6.10
C ASN A 57 -17.24 3.44 -4.74
N ALA A 58 -17.88 3.02 -3.65
CA ALA A 58 -17.52 3.45 -2.30
C ALA A 58 -16.14 2.92 -1.87
N THR A 59 -15.80 1.70 -2.28
CA THR A 59 -14.48 1.09 -2.05
C THR A 59 -13.42 1.74 -2.93
N LEU A 60 -13.72 2.05 -4.20
CA LEU A 60 -12.78 2.72 -5.11
C LEU A 60 -12.53 4.18 -4.72
N ARG A 61 -13.57 4.88 -4.22
CA ARG A 61 -13.51 6.26 -3.73
C ARG A 61 -13.39 6.31 -2.22
N ASN A 62 -12.55 5.45 -1.66
CA ASN A 62 -12.31 5.36 -0.22
C ASN A 62 -11.81 6.71 0.33
N PRO A 63 -12.53 7.35 1.27
CA PRO A 63 -12.13 8.65 1.82
C PRO A 63 -10.89 8.58 2.73
N ILE A 64 -10.50 7.38 3.17
CA ILE A 64 -9.33 7.18 4.04
C ILE A 64 -8.03 7.38 3.23
N LEU A 65 -8.00 7.02 1.96
CA LEU A 65 -6.85 7.21 1.07
C LEU A 65 -6.39 8.69 0.95
N PRO A 66 -7.25 9.65 0.56
CA PRO A 66 -6.85 11.05 0.52
C PRO A 66 -6.53 11.62 1.91
N TYR A 67 -7.11 11.08 2.99
CA TYR A 67 -6.73 11.44 4.36
C TYR A 67 -5.30 11.02 4.67
N LYS A 68 -4.91 9.78 4.34
CA LYS A 68 -3.54 9.26 4.50
C LYS A 68 -2.50 10.05 3.71
N ILE A 69 -2.80 10.37 2.45
CA ILE A 69 -1.95 11.22 1.61
C ILE A 69 -1.73 12.59 2.28
N ASN A 70 -2.78 13.19 2.85
CA ASN A 70 -2.63 14.47 3.56
C ASN A 70 -1.71 14.35 4.77
N LEU A 71 -1.87 13.30 5.59
CA LEU A 71 -1.03 13.10 6.77
C LEU A 71 0.47 12.99 6.41
N GLN A 72 0.79 12.28 5.32
CA GLN A 72 2.17 12.04 4.90
C GLN A 72 2.85 13.27 4.30
N TYR A 73 2.17 13.97 3.37
CA TYR A 73 2.79 15.04 2.59
C TYR A 73 2.50 16.44 3.14
N MET A 74 1.35 16.65 3.81
CA MET A 74 0.97 17.96 4.34
C MET A 74 1.24 18.09 5.84
N GLY A 75 1.30 16.97 6.58
CA GLY A 75 1.63 16.96 8.01
C GLY A 75 3.11 17.10 8.31
N SER A 76 3.99 16.90 7.33
CA SER A 76 5.44 16.95 7.51
C SER A 76 5.97 18.39 7.42
N ARG A 77 6.71 18.82 8.46
CA ARG A 77 7.42 20.12 8.51
C ARG A 77 8.44 20.30 7.37
N ALA A 78 8.79 19.23 6.66
CA ALA A 78 9.72 19.25 5.54
C ALA A 78 9.11 19.92 4.28
N PHE A 79 7.79 19.85 4.10
CA PHE A 79 7.10 20.52 3.00
C PHE A 79 6.77 21.96 3.40
N LYS A 80 7.81 22.80 3.50
CA LYS A 80 7.70 24.23 3.86
C LYS A 80 6.98 25.09 2.80
N SER A 81 6.70 24.56 1.61
CA SER A 81 5.89 25.24 0.60
C SER A 81 4.59 24.48 0.37
N ASP A 82 3.47 25.06 0.81
CA ASP A 82 2.12 24.53 0.60
C ASP A 82 1.79 24.28 -0.90
N SER A 83 2.51 24.94 -1.82
CA SER A 83 2.29 24.83 -3.27
C SER A 83 2.72 23.48 -3.87
N LEU A 84 3.85 22.91 -3.45
CA LEU A 84 4.34 21.62 -3.98
C LEU A 84 3.49 20.46 -3.45
N ALA A 85 3.25 20.42 -2.14
CA ALA A 85 2.42 19.38 -1.52
C ALA A 85 0.98 19.41 -2.07
N GLY A 86 0.41 20.61 -2.26
CA GLY A 86 -0.90 20.77 -2.89
C GLY A 86 -0.93 20.28 -4.35
N SER A 87 0.12 20.57 -5.13
CA SER A 87 0.23 20.12 -6.52
C SER A 87 0.36 18.60 -6.62
N LEU A 88 1.22 18.01 -5.79
CA LEU A 88 1.41 16.56 -5.73
C LEU A 88 0.12 15.85 -5.32
N LYS A 89 -0.57 16.34 -4.28
CA LYS A 89 -1.87 15.79 -3.87
C LYS A 89 -2.88 15.81 -5.02
N LYS A 90 -2.98 16.94 -5.73
CA LYS A 90 -3.89 17.08 -6.87
C LYS A 90 -3.52 16.09 -7.99
N GLU A 91 -2.24 15.86 -8.22
CA GLU A 91 -1.78 14.90 -9.22
C GLU A 91 -2.07 13.45 -8.82
N LEU A 92 -1.79 13.08 -7.56
CA LEU A 92 -2.01 11.74 -7.01
C LEU A 92 -3.50 11.35 -7.03
N LEU A 93 -4.38 12.29 -6.66
CA LEU A 93 -5.83 12.09 -6.60
C LEU A 93 -6.55 12.35 -7.93
N ASN A 94 -5.82 12.44 -9.04
CA ASN A 94 -6.45 12.62 -10.35
C ASN A 94 -6.93 11.27 -10.93
N ASP A 95 -8.22 11.00 -10.72
CA ASP A 95 -8.92 9.78 -11.16
C ASP A 95 -8.76 9.47 -12.65
N SER A 96 -8.63 10.48 -13.54
CA SER A 96 -8.57 10.26 -15.01
C SER A 96 -7.38 9.41 -15.47
N THR A 97 -6.44 9.21 -14.57
CA THR A 97 -5.16 8.51 -14.77
C THR A 97 -4.81 7.59 -13.61
N GLY A 98 -5.78 7.38 -12.71
CA GLY A 98 -5.60 6.57 -11.52
C GLY A 98 -5.78 5.09 -11.83
N THR A 99 -5.17 4.26 -11.01
CA THR A 99 -5.42 2.83 -10.93
C THR A 99 -5.72 2.45 -9.48
N THR A 100 -6.12 1.21 -9.23
CA THR A 100 -6.18 0.67 -7.89
C THR A 100 -4.81 0.63 -7.25
N VAL A 101 -4.73 1.22 -6.06
CA VAL A 101 -3.54 1.21 -5.22
C VAL A 101 -3.87 0.58 -3.87
N HIS A 102 -2.84 0.12 -3.19
CA HIS A 102 -2.96 -0.31 -1.80
C HIS A 102 -3.18 0.90 -0.89
N GLY A 103 -2.50 2.02 -1.20
CA GLY A 103 -2.69 3.29 -0.51
C GLY A 103 -1.95 3.42 0.83
N ASP A 104 -1.34 2.34 1.30
CA ASP A 104 -0.50 2.30 2.50
C ASP A 104 0.55 1.19 2.39
N LEU A 105 1.16 1.08 1.21
CA LEU A 105 2.14 0.04 0.92
C LEU A 105 3.49 0.40 1.55
N ASN A 106 3.63 0.15 2.84
CA ASN A 106 4.87 0.31 3.61
C ASN A 106 5.41 -1.06 4.06
N THR A 107 6.63 -1.07 4.61
CA THR A 107 7.33 -2.32 4.99
C THR A 107 6.68 -3.10 6.13
N ARG A 108 5.74 -2.51 6.88
CA ARG A 108 4.96 -3.18 7.94
C ARG A 108 3.73 -3.90 7.40
N ASN A 109 3.22 -3.44 6.25
CA ASN A 109 2.06 -4.03 5.57
C ASN A 109 2.45 -5.13 4.57
N ILE A 110 3.72 -5.55 4.61
CA ILE A 110 4.27 -6.65 3.85
C ILE A 110 4.79 -7.69 4.84
N LEU A 111 4.24 -8.89 4.80
CA LEU A 111 4.73 -10.04 5.56
C LEU A 111 5.59 -10.94 4.66
N VAL A 112 6.67 -11.44 5.22
CA VAL A 112 7.58 -12.39 4.61
C VAL A 112 7.44 -13.71 5.33
N GLY A 113 6.77 -14.67 4.69
CA GLY A 113 6.69 -16.05 5.15
C GLY A 113 7.76 -16.93 4.50
N PRO A 114 7.87 -18.20 4.92
CA PRO A 114 8.86 -19.14 4.38
C PRO A 114 8.71 -19.39 2.88
N ASP A 115 7.47 -19.41 2.37
CA ASP A 115 7.18 -19.80 0.98
C ASP A 115 6.63 -18.66 0.12
N ARG A 116 6.30 -17.50 0.72
CA ARG A 116 5.66 -16.39 0.00
C ARG A 116 5.72 -15.05 0.73
N VAL A 117 5.63 -13.99 -0.07
CA VAL A 117 5.34 -12.63 0.40
C VAL A 117 3.83 -12.38 0.42
N ILE A 118 3.34 -11.76 1.48
CA ILE A 118 1.91 -11.49 1.70
C ILE A 118 1.70 -10.01 1.98
N MET A 119 0.81 -9.38 1.21
CA MET A 119 0.38 -7.99 1.48
C MET A 119 -0.87 -8.02 2.34
N ILE A 120 -0.90 -7.15 3.34
CA ILE A 120 -1.98 -7.04 4.32
C ILE A 120 -2.41 -5.57 4.46
N ASP A 121 -3.52 -5.34 5.15
CA ASP A 121 -3.98 -4.00 5.53
C ASP A 121 -4.38 -3.07 4.35
N PHE A 122 -5.41 -3.49 3.61
CA PHE A 122 -5.98 -2.74 2.48
C PHE A 122 -6.95 -1.63 2.90
N GLU A 123 -6.88 -1.13 4.14
CA GLU A 123 -7.84 -0.12 4.63
C GLU A 123 -7.79 1.20 3.86
N HIS A 124 -6.66 1.48 3.20
CA HIS A 124 -6.41 2.65 2.36
C HIS A 124 -6.58 2.38 0.86
N PHE A 125 -7.08 1.20 0.48
CA PHE A 125 -7.27 0.84 -0.92
C PHE A 125 -8.20 1.84 -1.62
N GLY A 126 -7.90 2.18 -2.87
CA GLY A 126 -8.71 3.08 -3.68
C GLY A 126 -8.05 3.42 -5.01
N ILE A 127 -8.57 4.43 -5.70
CA ILE A 127 -8.00 4.94 -6.95
C ILE A 127 -6.99 6.05 -6.68
N CYS A 128 -5.77 5.89 -7.20
CA CYS A 128 -4.69 6.88 -7.12
C CYS A 128 -3.69 6.67 -8.25
N ARG A 129 -2.76 7.61 -8.44
CA ARG A 129 -1.60 7.38 -9.30
C ARG A 129 -0.78 6.17 -8.79
N PRO A 130 -0.39 5.22 -9.67
CA PRO A 130 0.36 4.02 -9.28
C PRO A 130 1.72 4.34 -8.63
N VAL A 131 2.31 5.48 -8.98
CA VAL A 131 3.57 5.96 -8.39
C VAL A 131 3.48 6.13 -6.87
N TYR A 132 2.28 6.30 -6.31
CA TYR A 132 2.10 6.48 -4.88
C TYR A 132 2.57 5.26 -4.07
N ASP A 133 2.11 4.06 -4.43
CA ASP A 133 2.52 2.81 -3.76
C ASP A 133 4.04 2.58 -3.93
N LEU A 134 4.57 2.82 -5.13
CA LEU A 134 5.98 2.64 -5.44
C LEU A 134 6.86 3.59 -4.64
N ALA A 135 6.51 4.89 -4.63
CA ALA A 135 7.25 5.91 -3.90
C ALA A 135 7.27 5.62 -2.39
N TYR A 136 6.17 5.11 -1.84
CA TYR A 136 6.09 4.81 -0.43
C TYR A 136 7.02 3.65 -0.05
N VAL A 137 6.92 2.51 -0.74
CA VAL A 137 7.83 1.36 -0.49
C VAL A 137 9.28 1.80 -0.63
N VAL A 138 9.62 2.49 -1.73
CA VAL A 138 10.98 2.97 -1.97
C VAL A 138 11.46 3.88 -0.85
N SER A 139 10.62 4.81 -0.36
CA SER A 139 11.01 5.71 0.73
C SER A 139 11.40 4.97 2.01
N GLU A 140 10.76 3.83 2.30
CA GLU A 140 11.08 3.00 3.47
C GLU A 140 12.38 2.21 3.33
N LEU A 141 12.93 2.07 2.12
CA LEU A 141 14.20 1.39 1.87
C LEU A 141 15.42 2.30 2.01
N PHE A 142 15.21 3.63 1.92
CA PHE A 142 16.28 4.62 1.89
C PHE A 142 16.31 5.52 3.15
N ILE A 143 15.42 5.29 4.12
CA ILE A 143 15.31 6.02 5.39
C ILE A 143 15.63 5.07 6.55
#